data_AF-A0A0F5JUR1-F1
#
_entry.id   AF-A0A0F5JUR1-F1
#
_cell.length_a   1.000
_cell.length_b   1.000
_cell.length_c   1.000
_cell.angle_alpha   90.00
_cell.angle_beta   90.00
_cell.angle_gamma   90.00
#
_symmetry.space_group_name_H-M   'P 1'
#
loop_
_entity.id
_entity.type
_entity.pdbx_description
1 polymer ?
#
loop_
_entity_poly.entity_id
_entity_poly.type
_entity_poly.pdbx_seq_one_letter_code
_entity_poly.pdbx_strand_id
1 'polypeptide(L)'
;MATPDLFSATPRRPLAEALRPGQLSDVVGQRHLLGEGKPLQLAFAAGKPHSMILWGPPGVGKTTLARLTAQAFDCEFIALSAVLGGVKDIRESMERAQ
;
A
#
# COMPACT_ATOMS: atom_id res chain seq x y z
N MET A 1 13.34 -28.33 31.06
CA MET A 1 12.66 -27.25 30.31
C MET A 1 13.63 -26.78 29.25
N ALA A 2 13.29 -26.93 27.97
CA ALA A 2 14.16 -26.51 26.88
C ALA A 2 14.28 -24.98 26.85
N THR A 3 15.51 -24.48 26.81
CA THR A 3 15.81 -23.05 26.70
C THR A 3 15.30 -22.54 25.34
N PRO A 4 14.53 -21.44 25.29
CA PRO A 4 14.09 -20.89 24.01
C PRO A 4 15.32 -20.48 23.18
N ASP A 5 15.37 -20.97 21.93
CA ASP A 5 16.41 -20.66 20.96
C ASP A 5 16.40 -19.16 20.62
N LEU A 6 17.56 -18.50 20.67
CA LEU A 6 17.74 -17.07 20.41
C LEU A 6 17.23 -16.65 19.02
N PHE A 7 17.23 -17.58 18.07
CA PHE A 7 16.79 -17.36 16.69
C PHE A 7 15.33 -17.76 16.43
N SER A 8 14.60 -18.23 17.45
CA SER A 8 13.17 -18.59 17.33
C SER A 8 12.22 -17.39 17.38
N ALA A 9 12.72 -16.19 17.71
CA ALA A 9 11.91 -14.99 17.82
C ALA A 9 11.56 -14.41 16.42
N THR A 10 10.27 -14.40 16.08
CA THR A 10 9.79 -13.70 14.90
C THR A 10 10.05 -12.20 15.05
N PRO A 11 10.68 -11.53 14.06
CA PRO A 11 10.94 -10.09 14.15
C PRO A 11 9.63 -9.33 14.30
N ARG A 12 9.56 -8.44 15.29
CA ARG A 12 8.39 -7.60 15.52
C ARG A 12 8.19 -6.68 14.32
N ARG A 13 6.95 -6.63 13.82
CA ARG A 13 6.56 -5.71 12.75
C ARG A 13 6.85 -4.26 13.20
N PRO A 14 7.50 -3.43 12.36
CA PRO A 14 7.70 -2.01 12.68
C PRO A 14 6.38 -1.29 12.96
N LEU A 15 6.39 -0.37 13.92
CA LEU A 15 5.17 0.36 14.32
C LEU A 15 4.50 1.07 13.13
N ALA A 16 5.29 1.68 12.24
CA ALA A 16 4.77 2.37 11.06
C ALA A 16 4.01 1.42 10.11
N GLU A 17 4.38 0.14 10.05
CA GLU A 17 3.66 -0.87 9.26
C GLU A 17 2.41 -1.35 10.01
N ALA A 18 2.49 -1.50 11.33
CA ALA A 18 1.37 -1.91 12.17
C ALA A 18 0.25 -0.86 12.23
N LEU A 19 0.59 0.43 12.16
CA LEU A 19 -0.35 1.55 12.20
C LEU A 19 -0.91 1.95 10.83
N ARG A 20 -0.64 1.21 9.76
CA ARG A 20 -1.20 1.54 8.45
C ARG A 20 -2.74 1.42 8.49
N PRO A 21 -3.48 2.43 8.01
CA PRO A 21 -4.91 2.37 7.77
C PRO A 21 -5.34 1.09 7.03
N GLY A 22 -6.46 0.50 7.44
CA GLY A 22 -7.05 -0.68 6.78
C GLY A 22 -8.17 -0.34 5.79
N GLN A 23 -8.70 0.88 5.86
CA GLN A 23 -9.76 1.38 4.98
C GLN A 23 -9.50 2.86 4.65
N LEU A 24 -10.10 3.34 3.56
CA LEU A 24 -9.91 4.73 3.10
C LEU A 24 -10.35 5.77 4.14
N SER A 25 -11.39 5.47 4.92
CA SER A 25 -11.90 6.31 6.01
C SER A 25 -10.95 6.46 7.20
N ASP A 26 -9.98 5.54 7.37
CA ASP A 26 -8.99 5.60 8.45
C ASP A 26 -7.80 6.49 8.08
N VAL A 27 -7.72 6.96 6.83
CA VAL A 27 -6.63 7.82 6.39
C VAL A 27 -6.77 9.20 7.04
N VAL A 28 -5.83 9.49 7.94
CA VAL A 28 -5.76 10.80 8.61
C VAL A 28 -5.07 11.82 7.69
N GLY A 29 -5.71 12.97 7.51
CA GLY A 29 -5.21 14.04 6.64
C GLY A 29 -5.77 13.94 5.22
N GLN A 30 -5.13 14.63 4.26
CA GLN A 30 -5.48 14.55 2.84
C GLN A 30 -6.97 14.84 2.48
N ARG A 31 -7.70 15.57 3.33
CA ARG A 31 -9.12 15.93 3.11
C ARG A 31 -9.39 16.65 1.79
N HIS A 32 -8.38 17.31 1.23
CA HIS A 32 -8.48 17.95 -0.08
C HIS A 32 -8.59 16.96 -1.25
N LEU A 33 -8.14 15.69 -1.06
CA LEU A 33 -8.24 14.60 -2.04
C LEU A 33 -9.32 13.57 -1.66
N LEU A 34 -9.45 13.27 -0.37
CA LEU A 34 -10.32 12.20 0.16
C LEU A 34 -11.62 12.72 0.79
N GLY A 35 -11.80 14.03 0.87
CA GLY A 35 -13.05 14.62 1.37
C GLY A 35 -14.24 14.24 0.50
N GLU A 36 -15.44 14.49 1.03
CA GLU A 36 -16.68 14.24 0.30
C GLU A 36 -16.70 14.97 -1.05
N GLY A 37 -17.05 14.25 -2.11
CA GLY A 37 -17.11 14.78 -3.48
C GLY A 37 -15.74 15.11 -4.09
N LYS A 38 -14.62 14.76 -3.45
CA LYS A 38 -13.29 14.99 -3.99
C LYS A 38 -12.89 13.88 -4.99
N PRO A 39 -11.98 14.17 -5.93
CA PRO A 39 -11.70 13.27 -7.05
C PRO A 39 -11.31 11.85 -6.63
N LEU A 40 -10.47 11.72 -5.59
CA LEU A 40 -10.01 10.40 -5.15
C LEU A 40 -11.13 9.65 -4.42
N GLN A 41 -11.93 10.34 -3.60
CA GLN A 41 -13.11 9.73 -2.97
C GLN A 41 -14.11 9.22 -4.00
N LEU A 42 -14.39 9.99 -5.05
CA LEU A 42 -15.28 9.59 -6.15
C LEU A 42 -14.71 8.41 -6.95
N ALA A 43 -13.40 8.39 -7.21
CA ALA A 43 -12.75 7.29 -7.92
C ALA A 43 -12.85 5.96 -7.14
N PHE A 44 -12.65 6.01 -5.82
CA PHE A 44 -12.86 4.84 -4.96
C PHE A 44 -14.33 4.41 -4.91
N ALA A 45 -15.27 5.37 -4.82
CA ALA A 45 -16.70 5.09 -4.82
C ALA A 45 -17.20 4.49 -6.15
N ALA A 46 -16.55 4.82 -7.28
CA ALA A 46 -16.89 4.27 -8.59
C ALA A 46 -16.54 2.77 -8.75
N GLY A 47 -15.79 2.18 -7.82
CA GLY A 47 -15.48 0.74 -7.81
C GLY A 47 -14.58 0.28 -8.96
N LYS A 48 -13.87 1.19 -9.64
CA LYS A 48 -12.98 0.86 -10.75
C LYS A 48 -11.56 1.36 -10.47
N PRO A 49 -10.54 0.50 -10.53
CA PRO A 49 -9.15 0.95 -10.44
C PRO A 49 -8.79 1.82 -11.63
N HIS A 50 -8.14 2.95 -11.36
CA HIS A 50 -7.61 3.87 -12.36
C HIS A 50 -6.09 3.99 -12.18
N SER A 51 -5.35 4.01 -13.29
CA SER A 51 -3.91 4.29 -13.27
C SER A 51 -3.67 5.70 -12.71
N MET A 52 -2.77 5.82 -11.73
CA MET A 52 -2.50 7.09 -11.06
C MET A 52 -1.05 7.24 -10.62
N ILE A 53 -0.58 8.48 -10.54
CA ILE A 53 0.70 8.85 -9.93
C ILE A 53 0.41 9.56 -8.61
N LEU A 54 0.88 9.00 -7.50
CA LEU A 54 0.78 9.64 -6.18
C LEU A 54 2.07 10.43 -5.92
N TRP A 55 1.96 11.75 -5.83
CA TRP A 55 3.11 12.65 -5.63
C TRP A 55 3.03 13.40 -4.29
N GLY A 56 4.18 13.54 -3.63
CA GLY A 56 4.29 14.30 -2.39
C GLY A 56 5.51 13.90 -1.54
N PRO A 57 5.80 14.65 -0.46
CA PRO A 57 6.94 14.41 0.45
C PRO A 57 6.97 13.00 1.05
N PRO A 58 8.11 12.53 1.60
CA PRO A 58 8.15 11.26 2.32
C PRO A 58 7.18 11.27 3.51
N GLY A 59 6.54 10.13 3.79
CA GLY A 59 5.63 9.98 4.94
C GLY A 59 4.17 10.43 4.74
N VAL A 60 3.80 11.06 3.62
CA VAL A 60 2.42 11.56 3.39
C VAL A 60 1.38 10.49 3.02
N GLY A 61 1.71 9.20 3.13
CA GLY A 61 0.77 8.10 2.92
C GLY A 61 0.65 7.54 1.50
N LYS A 62 1.55 7.90 0.57
CA LYS A 62 1.49 7.42 -0.85
C LYS A 62 1.41 5.89 -0.97
N THR A 63 2.32 5.17 -0.33
CA THR A 63 2.34 3.70 -0.37
C THR A 63 1.13 3.09 0.32
N THR A 64 0.64 3.73 1.38
CA THR A 64 -0.59 3.31 2.07
C THR A 64 -1.79 3.44 1.15
N LEU A 65 -1.96 4.59 0.48
CA LEU A 65 -3.05 4.80 -0.48
C LEU A 65 -3.04 3.79 -1.61
N ALA A 66 -1.87 3.47 -2.18
CA ALA A 66 -1.76 2.46 -3.23
C ALA A 66 -2.21 1.05 -2.74
N ARG A 67 -1.90 0.68 -1.50
CA ARG A 67 -2.37 -0.58 -0.90
C ARG A 67 -3.88 -0.59 -0.65
N LEU A 68 -4.41 0.52 -0.13
CA LEU A 68 -5.84 0.69 0.11
C LEU A 68 -6.63 0.64 -1.21
N THR A 69 -6.08 1.18 -2.29
CA THR A 69 -6.65 1.05 -3.64
C THR A 69 -6.83 -0.41 -4.03
N ALA A 70 -5.79 -1.23 -3.87
CA ALA A 70 -5.87 -2.65 -4.20
C ALA A 70 -6.89 -3.39 -3.32
N GLN A 71 -6.91 -3.11 -2.01
CA GLN A 71 -7.90 -3.69 -1.08
C GLN A 71 -9.34 -3.27 -1.40
N ALA A 72 -9.56 -2.00 -1.72
CA ALA A 72 -10.88 -1.47 -2.01
C ALA A 72 -11.49 -2.03 -3.31
N PHE A 73 -10.64 -2.42 -4.26
CA PHE A 73 -11.06 -2.97 -5.55
C PHE A 73 -10.83 -4.48 -5.67
N ASP A 74 -10.56 -5.17 -4.55
CA ASP A 74 -10.30 -6.62 -4.50
C ASP A 74 -9.23 -7.08 -5.52
N CYS A 75 -8.13 -6.35 -5.58
CA CYS A 75 -7.01 -6.58 -6.49
C CYS A 75 -5.77 -7.06 -5.73
N GLU A 76 -4.91 -7.82 -6.40
CA GLU A 76 -3.58 -8.11 -5.88
C GLU A 76 -2.69 -6.85 -5.86
N PHE A 77 -1.83 -6.75 -4.85
CA PHE A 77 -0.89 -5.63 -4.71
C PHE A 77 0.56 -6.10 -4.84
N ILE A 78 1.21 -5.70 -5.94
CA ILE A 78 2.64 -5.96 -6.17
C ILE A 78 3.41 -4.66 -5.98
N ALA A 79 4.30 -4.61 -4.98
CA ALA A 79 5.14 -3.46 -4.72
C ALA A 79 6.47 -3.55 -5.47
N LEU A 80 6.71 -2.61 -6.39
CA LEU A 80 7.98 -2.48 -7.10
C LEU A 80 8.74 -1.24 -6.62
N SER A 81 10.05 -1.36 -6.46
CA SER A 81 10.92 -0.24 -6.08
C SER A 81 11.88 0.07 -7.23
N ALA A 82 11.86 1.31 -7.72
CA ALA A 82 12.79 1.78 -8.74
C ALA A 82 14.25 1.90 -8.23
N VAL A 83 14.46 1.80 -6.92
CA VAL A 83 15.80 1.88 -6.29
C VAL A 83 16.38 0.49 -6.06
N LEU A 84 15.54 -0.47 -5.65
CA LEU A 84 15.97 -1.82 -5.28
C LEU A 84 15.78 -2.85 -6.41
N GLY A 85 14.85 -2.60 -7.33
CA GLY A 85 14.47 -3.52 -8.38
C GLY A 85 15.11 -3.20 -9.73
N GLY A 86 15.42 -4.24 -10.49
CA GLY A 86 15.89 -4.17 -11.87
C GLY A 86 14.84 -4.59 -12.90
N VAL A 87 15.24 -4.62 -14.17
CA VAL A 87 14.37 -5.05 -15.30
C VAL A 87 13.81 -6.46 -15.10
N LYS A 88 14.58 -7.34 -14.43
CA LYS A 88 14.15 -8.70 -14.13
C LYS A 88 12.94 -8.73 -13.20
N ASP A 89 12.96 -7.97 -12.11
CA ASP A 89 11.86 -7.93 -11.13
C ASP A 89 10.57 -7.39 -11.75
N ILE A 90 10.69 -6.42 -12.67
CA ILE A 90 9.56 -5.89 -13.43
C ILE A 90 8.94 -7.00 -14.30
N ARG A 91 9.76 -7.76 -15.04
CA ARG A 91 9.25 -8.87 -15.89
C ARG A 91 8.55 -9.94 -15.07
N GLU A 92 9.16 -10.37 -13.96
CA GLU A 92 8.55 -11.37 -13.06
C GLU A 92 7.23 -10.87 -12.48
N SER A 93 7.11 -9.58 -12.17
CA SER A 93 5.84 -9.02 -11.68
C SER A 93 4.74 -8.98 -12.74
N MET A 94 5.09 -8.79 -14.01
CA MET A 94 4.13 -8.82 -15.12
C MET A 94 3.62 -10.24 -15.36
N GLU A 95 4.50 -11.25 -15.27
CA GLU A 95 4.12 -12.66 -15.39
C GLU A 95 3.19 -13.09 -14.25
N ARG A 96 3.39 -12.61 -13.02
CA ARG A 96 2.51 -12.90 -11.88
C ARG A 96 1.14 -12.24 -11.98
N ALA A 97 1.03 -11.13 -12.70
CA ALA A 97 -0.20 -10.36 -12.83
C ALA A 97 -1.11 -10.83 -13.98
N GLN A 98 -0.68 -11.85 -14.74
CA GLN A 98 -1.37 -12.40 -15.91
C GLN A 98 -2.33 -13.52 -15.52
#